data_AF-A0A9N9CZG6-F1
#
_entry.id   AF-A0A9N9CZG6-F1
#
_cell.length_a   1.000
_cell.length_b   1.000
_cell.length_c   1.000
_cell.angle_alpha   90.00
_cell.angle_beta   90.00
_cell.angle_gamma   90.00
#
_symmetry.space_group_name_H-M   'P 1'
#
loop_
_entity.id
_entity.type
_entity.pdbx_description
1 polymer ?
#
loop_
_entity_poly.entity_id
_entity_poly.type
_entity_poly.pdbx_seq_one_letter_code
_entity_poly.pdbx_strand_id
1 'polypeptide(L)'
;NITASQLVKGLQEGLNSSPLLANFLAIDFYFGDDHTIDPELVDLFLKQNIDGKINEEALSKLHWIRLNNSKEVNPTLLYNTRQKILSAGESSLLLNFIGANTNFEIDIEKLDVFLKHERFPEGWEKPNKTVGLCSIISGLRSFLKRYDQRVFN
;
A
#
# COMPACT_ATOMS: atom_id res chain seq x y z
N ASN A 1 -21.74 -3.42 2.31
CA ASN A 1 -20.97 -2.18 2.57
C ASN A 1 -19.76 -2.53 3.41
N ILE A 2 -18.57 -2.08 3.01
CA ILE A 2 -17.33 -2.24 3.76
C ILE A 2 -17.01 -0.86 4.37
N THR A 3 -16.78 -0.79 5.67
CA THR A 3 -16.36 0.43 6.37
C THR A 3 -14.85 0.67 6.23
N ALA A 4 -14.36 1.88 6.52
CA ALA A 4 -12.94 2.19 6.48
C ALA A 4 -12.13 1.27 7.41
N SER A 5 -12.55 1.13 8.67
CA SER A 5 -11.97 0.16 9.61
C SER A 5 -12.08 -1.28 9.11
N GLN A 6 -13.17 -1.73 8.49
CA GLN A 6 -13.22 -3.08 7.87
C GLN A 6 -12.31 -3.24 6.64
N LEU A 7 -11.98 -2.15 5.93
CA LEU A 7 -11.02 -2.18 4.83
C LEU A 7 -9.59 -2.21 5.37
N VAL A 8 -9.23 -1.33 6.31
CA VAL A 8 -7.94 -1.34 7.02
C VAL A 8 -7.73 -2.70 7.68
N LYS A 9 -8.74 -3.19 8.40
CA LYS A 9 -8.74 -4.51 9.02
C LYS A 9 -8.72 -5.66 8.02
N GLY A 10 -9.38 -5.55 6.86
CA GLY A 10 -9.24 -6.53 5.77
C GLY A 10 -7.83 -6.55 5.15
N LEU A 11 -7.21 -5.37 5.07
CA LEU A 11 -5.80 -5.13 4.72
C LEU A 11 -4.83 -5.40 5.90
N GLN A 12 -5.30 -5.97 7.01
CA GLN A 12 -4.50 -6.46 8.14
C GLN A 12 -4.73 -7.96 8.37
N GLU A 13 -5.98 -8.44 8.27
CA GLU A 13 -6.39 -9.83 8.56
C GLU A 13 -6.34 -10.78 7.36
N GLY A 14 -6.41 -10.28 6.11
CA GLY A 14 -6.26 -11.10 4.89
C GLY A 14 -4.86 -11.73 4.74
N LEU A 15 -4.00 -11.51 5.74
CA LEU A 15 -2.55 -11.40 5.63
C LEU A 15 -1.80 -12.24 6.69
N ASN A 16 -2.50 -13.09 7.44
CA ASN A 16 -1.95 -14.02 8.44
C ASN A 16 -1.04 -15.15 7.87
N SER A 17 -0.38 -14.91 6.74
CA SER A 17 0.74 -15.69 6.20
C SER A 17 1.82 -14.78 5.56
N SER A 18 2.09 -13.63 6.20
CA SER A 18 3.09 -12.60 5.86
C SER A 18 2.89 -11.91 4.50
N PRO A 19 1.87 -11.07 4.45
CA PRO A 19 1.96 -9.72 3.87
C PRO A 19 1.40 -8.63 4.85
N LEU A 20 1.26 -7.31 4.61
CA LEU A 20 1.92 -6.36 3.68
C LEU A 20 1.70 -4.86 3.97
N LEU A 21 0.53 -4.38 4.41
CA LEU A 21 0.46 -3.05 5.06
C LEU A 21 1.41 -3.02 6.28
N ALA A 22 1.52 -4.18 6.94
CA ALA A 22 2.61 -4.57 7.83
C ALA A 22 4.02 -4.13 7.35
N ASN A 23 4.30 -4.17 6.04
CA ASN A 23 5.60 -3.80 5.47
C ASN A 23 5.69 -2.36 4.94
N PHE A 24 4.59 -1.59 4.89
CA PHE A 24 4.63 -0.16 4.53
C PHE A 24 4.44 0.78 5.70
N LEU A 25 3.70 0.31 6.70
CA LEU A 25 3.20 1.09 7.81
C LEU A 25 3.48 0.44 9.16
N ALA A 26 4.00 -0.78 9.23
CA ALA A 26 4.54 -1.37 10.47
C ALA A 26 6.02 -1.76 10.27
N ILE A 27 6.68 -2.11 11.38
CA ILE A 27 8.05 -2.63 11.34
C ILE A 27 8.04 -4.08 10.87
N ASP A 28 9.12 -4.54 10.22
CA ASP A 28 9.22 -5.95 9.80
C ASP A 28 9.10 -6.88 11.03
N PHE A 29 8.43 -8.02 10.87
CA PHE A 29 8.22 -9.04 11.93
C PHE A 29 9.47 -9.39 12.76
N TYR A 30 10.66 -9.32 12.16
CA TYR A 30 11.95 -9.49 12.84
C TYR A 30 12.13 -8.57 14.06
N PHE A 31 11.56 -7.37 14.03
CA PHE A 31 11.62 -6.37 15.09
C PHE A 31 10.45 -6.45 16.10
N GLY A 32 9.50 -7.38 15.91
CA GLY A 32 8.47 -7.72 16.89
C GLY A 32 7.04 -7.54 16.40
N ASP A 33 6.59 -6.30 16.24
CA ASP A 33 5.18 -5.96 15.95
C ASP A 33 4.99 -5.51 14.49
N ASP A 34 4.59 -6.44 13.62
CA ASP A 34 4.26 -6.19 12.22
C ASP A 34 2.77 -5.88 11.99
N HIS A 35 2.02 -5.50 13.03
CA HIS A 35 0.57 -5.26 12.95
C HIS A 35 0.17 -3.84 13.37
N THR A 36 0.89 -3.22 14.30
CA THR A 36 0.68 -1.83 14.72
C THR A 36 1.22 -0.84 13.69
N ILE A 37 0.44 0.18 13.34
CA ILE A 37 0.88 1.26 12.46
C ILE A 37 1.93 2.13 13.17
N ASP A 38 3.15 2.10 12.65
CA ASP A 38 4.28 2.97 12.92
C ASP A 38 4.08 4.35 12.24
N PRO A 39 4.01 5.46 13.01
CA PRO A 39 3.86 6.81 12.47
C PRO A 39 4.99 7.27 11.56
N GLU A 40 6.24 6.85 11.78
CA GLU A 40 7.38 7.23 10.94
C GLU A 40 7.24 6.63 9.54
N LEU A 41 6.62 5.45 9.44
CA LEU A 41 6.37 4.77 8.19
C LEU A 41 5.16 5.32 7.43
N VAL A 42 4.13 5.81 8.14
CA VAL A 42 3.08 6.65 7.53
C VAL A 42 3.69 7.91 6.94
N ASP A 43 4.53 8.61 7.69
CA ASP A 43 5.19 9.83 7.21
C ASP A 43 6.17 9.53 6.05
N LEU A 44 6.87 8.39 6.06
CA LEU A 44 7.69 7.92 4.94
C LEU A 44 6.85 7.68 3.68
N PHE A 45 5.66 7.09 3.82
CA PHE A 45 4.72 6.88 2.72
C PHE A 45 4.25 8.22 2.14
N LEU A 46 3.73 9.13 2.98
CA LEU A 46 3.25 10.44 2.55
C LEU A 46 4.36 11.28 1.87
N LYS A 47 5.61 11.14 2.29
CA LYS A 47 6.80 11.76 1.63
C LYS A 47 7.10 11.23 0.23
N GLN A 48 6.50 10.14 -0.23
CA GLN A 48 6.68 9.63 -1.61
C GLN A 48 5.74 10.25 -2.64
N ASN A 49 4.91 11.23 -2.23
CA ASN A 49 3.98 11.90 -3.12
C ASN A 49 4.65 12.59 -4.31
N ILE A 50 3.87 12.71 -5.38
CA ILE A 50 4.19 13.46 -6.59
C ILE A 50 3.09 14.51 -6.69
N ASP A 51 3.47 15.79 -6.69
CA ASP A 51 2.56 16.94 -6.76
C ASP A 51 1.39 16.90 -5.75
N GLY A 52 1.67 16.48 -4.51
CA GLY A 52 0.68 16.39 -3.43
C GLY A 52 -0.20 15.14 -3.47
N LYS A 53 0.12 14.15 -4.33
CA LYS A 53 -0.67 12.91 -4.48
C LYS A 53 0.15 11.63 -4.40
N ILE A 54 -0.47 10.58 -3.89
CA ILE A 54 -0.01 9.20 -4.03
C ILE A 54 -0.67 8.58 -5.26
N ASN A 55 0.14 8.06 -6.16
CA ASN A 55 -0.27 7.30 -7.33
C ASN A 55 0.59 6.01 -7.44
N GLU A 56 0.43 5.28 -8.53
CA GLU A 56 1.17 4.04 -8.81
C GLU A 56 2.70 4.22 -8.76
N GLU A 57 3.21 5.39 -9.16
CA GLU A 57 4.63 5.67 -9.17
C GLU A 57 5.17 5.92 -7.76
N ALA A 58 4.45 6.72 -6.95
CA ALA A 58 4.76 6.95 -5.54
C ALA A 58 4.81 5.63 -4.74
N LEU A 59 3.83 4.75 -4.94
CA LEU A 59 3.81 3.41 -4.35
C LEU A 59 4.98 2.54 -4.85
N SER A 60 5.27 2.54 -6.16
CA SER A 60 6.41 1.78 -6.71
C SER A 60 7.75 2.22 -6.09
N LYS A 61 7.90 3.51 -5.80
CA LYS A 61 9.07 4.08 -5.11
C LYS A 61 9.12 3.65 -3.64
N LEU A 62 8.00 3.71 -2.92
CA LEU A 62 7.91 3.25 -1.52
C LEU A 62 8.31 1.78 -1.37
N HIS A 63 7.84 0.91 -2.26
CA HIS A 63 8.22 -0.52 -2.25
C HIS A 63 9.72 -0.73 -2.41
N TRP A 64 10.37 0.02 -3.31
CA TRP A 64 11.80 -0.05 -3.51
C TRP A 64 12.58 0.41 -2.26
N ILE A 65 12.15 1.53 -1.64
CA ILE A 65 12.77 2.06 -0.40
C ILE A 65 12.65 1.04 0.73
N ARG A 66 11.43 0.54 0.98
CA ARG A 66 11.17 -0.40 2.09
C ARG A 66 11.89 -1.73 1.89
N LEU A 67 11.88 -2.30 0.68
CA LEU A 67 12.60 -3.55 0.44
C LEU A 67 14.11 -3.40 0.63
N ASN A 68 14.72 -2.30 0.18
CA ASN A 68 16.16 -2.11 0.32
C ASN A 68 16.55 -1.85 1.79
N ASN A 69 15.76 -1.09 2.55
CA ASN A 69 15.92 -0.99 4.00
C ASN A 69 15.86 -2.39 4.65
N SER A 70 14.80 -3.17 4.41
CA SER A 70 14.69 -4.53 4.97
C SER A 70 15.85 -5.45 4.56
N LYS A 71 16.43 -5.33 3.36
CA LYS A 71 17.63 -6.11 2.98
C LYS A 71 18.87 -5.74 3.81
N GLU A 72 18.99 -4.48 4.22
CA GLU A 72 20.11 -3.98 5.02
C GLU A 72 19.95 -4.32 6.51
N VAL A 73 18.73 -4.26 7.04
CA VAL A 73 18.48 -4.36 8.49
C VAL A 73 17.79 -5.63 8.99
N ASN A 74 17.09 -6.38 8.12
CA ASN A 74 16.35 -7.58 8.49
C ASN A 74 17.04 -8.85 7.92
N PRO A 75 17.86 -9.57 8.73
CA PRO A 75 18.56 -10.77 8.29
C PRO A 75 17.63 -11.97 8.01
N THR A 76 16.34 -11.85 8.32
CA THR A 76 15.31 -12.89 8.10
C THR A 76 14.30 -12.52 7.02
N LEU A 77 14.58 -11.50 6.21
CA LEU A 77 13.70 -10.98 5.17
C LEU A 77 13.18 -12.08 4.22
N LEU A 78 11.86 -12.30 4.24
CA LEU A 78 11.15 -13.18 3.30
C LEU A 78 10.41 -12.35 2.25
N TYR A 79 11.04 -12.10 1.10
CA TYR A 79 10.40 -11.40 -0.02
C TYR A 79 10.53 -12.17 -1.34
N ASN A 80 9.75 -13.26 -1.47
CA ASN A 80 9.70 -14.05 -2.71
C ASN A 80 8.54 -13.59 -3.62
N THR A 81 8.36 -14.27 -4.76
CA THR A 81 7.32 -13.97 -5.76
C THR A 81 5.92 -13.85 -5.17
N ARG A 82 5.57 -14.63 -4.13
CA ARG A 82 4.28 -14.54 -3.45
C ARG A 82 4.11 -13.21 -2.72
N GLN A 83 5.08 -12.80 -1.90
CA GLN A 83 5.05 -11.49 -1.24
C GLN A 83 5.00 -10.36 -2.27
N LYS A 84 5.83 -10.42 -3.34
CA LYS A 84 5.85 -9.41 -4.41
C LYS A 84 4.50 -9.26 -5.12
N ILE A 85 3.83 -10.37 -5.45
CA ILE A 85 2.49 -10.38 -6.10
C ILE A 85 1.45 -9.76 -5.16
N LEU A 86 1.42 -10.19 -3.90
CA LEU A 86 0.48 -9.63 -2.94
C LEU A 86 0.75 -8.12 -2.74
N SER A 87 2.02 -7.70 -2.79
CA SER A 87 2.47 -6.31 -2.60
C SER A 87 1.89 -5.40 -3.66
N ALA A 88 2.04 -5.80 -4.91
CA ALA A 88 1.40 -5.12 -6.03
C ALA A 88 -0.14 -5.14 -5.94
N GLY A 89 -0.72 -6.20 -5.37
CA GLY A 89 -2.16 -6.35 -5.16
C GLY A 89 -2.74 -5.35 -4.16
N GLU A 90 -2.05 -5.07 -3.05
CA GLU A 90 -2.50 -4.09 -2.05
C GLU A 90 -2.33 -2.65 -2.51
N SER A 91 -1.19 -2.33 -3.13
CA SER A 91 -1.02 -1.05 -3.84
C SER A 91 -2.14 -0.84 -4.87
N SER A 92 -2.47 -1.89 -5.64
CA SER A 92 -3.58 -1.84 -6.58
C SER A 92 -4.94 -1.65 -5.89
N LEU A 93 -5.21 -2.34 -4.78
CA LEU A 93 -6.46 -2.23 -4.02
C LEU A 93 -6.64 -0.84 -3.41
N LEU A 94 -5.59 -0.26 -2.80
CA LEU A 94 -5.62 1.10 -2.24
C LEU A 94 -5.98 2.13 -3.31
N LEU A 95 -5.30 2.09 -4.47
CA LEU A 95 -5.61 3.00 -5.59
C LEU A 95 -7.00 2.74 -6.18
N ASN A 96 -7.42 1.47 -6.32
CA ASN A 96 -8.73 1.11 -6.84
C ASN A 96 -9.89 1.44 -5.88
N PHE A 97 -9.63 1.67 -4.59
CA PHE A 97 -10.66 1.94 -3.60
C PHE A 97 -10.70 3.42 -3.19
N ILE A 98 -9.56 4.00 -2.81
CA ILE A 98 -9.48 5.39 -2.38
C ILE A 98 -9.32 6.34 -3.58
N GLY A 99 -8.43 6.00 -4.53
CA GLY A 99 -8.15 6.81 -5.72
C GLY A 99 -9.10 6.57 -6.91
N ALA A 100 -10.16 5.77 -6.74
CA ALA A 100 -10.94 5.21 -7.84
C ALA A 100 -11.68 6.27 -8.68
N ASN A 101 -12.19 7.30 -8.00
CA ASN A 101 -12.94 8.41 -8.61
C ASN A 101 -12.01 9.58 -8.99
N THR A 102 -10.69 9.43 -8.79
CA THR A 102 -9.64 10.45 -8.95
C THR A 102 -8.46 9.92 -9.78
N ASN A 103 -8.75 9.19 -10.87
CA ASN A 103 -7.76 8.66 -11.82
C ASN A 103 -6.65 7.76 -11.22
N PHE A 104 -6.94 7.04 -10.13
CA PHE A 104 -5.97 6.26 -9.35
C PHE A 104 -4.88 7.12 -8.69
N GLU A 105 -5.22 8.36 -8.35
CA GLU A 105 -4.42 9.26 -7.52
C GLU A 105 -5.17 9.56 -6.21
N ILE A 106 -4.43 9.69 -5.11
CA ILE A 106 -4.98 9.98 -3.78
C ILE A 106 -4.28 11.22 -3.23
N ASP A 107 -5.03 12.28 -2.94
CA ASP A 107 -4.48 13.49 -2.29
C ASP A 107 -3.89 13.13 -0.91
N ILE A 108 -2.71 13.65 -0.57
CA ILE A 108 -2.00 13.24 0.66
C ILE A 108 -2.82 13.49 1.94
N GLU A 109 -3.61 14.57 1.99
CA GLU A 109 -4.49 14.89 3.12
C GLU A 109 -5.58 13.83 3.33
N LYS A 110 -6.15 13.33 2.22
CA LYS A 110 -7.15 12.25 2.24
C LYS A 110 -6.53 10.93 2.68
N LEU A 111 -5.30 10.64 2.26
CA LEU A 111 -4.60 9.45 2.66
C LEU A 111 -4.16 9.50 4.15
N ASP A 112 -3.69 10.64 4.63
CA ASP A 112 -3.32 10.85 6.03
C ASP A 112 -4.50 10.55 6.97
N VAL A 113 -5.69 11.09 6.68
CA VAL A 113 -6.94 10.78 7.40
C VAL A 113 -7.29 9.29 7.34
N PHE A 114 -7.15 8.66 6.16
CA PHE A 114 -7.46 7.24 6.00
C PHE A 114 -6.52 6.33 6.83
N LEU A 115 -5.22 6.65 6.84
CA LEU A 115 -4.20 5.85 7.53
C LEU A 115 -4.12 6.12 9.03
N LYS A 116 -4.15 7.39 9.47
CA LYS A 116 -3.97 7.77 10.88
C LYS A 116 -5.27 7.75 11.70
N HIS A 117 -6.44 7.76 11.05
CA HIS A 117 -7.73 7.82 11.75
C HIS A 117 -8.70 6.68 11.40
N GLU A 118 -8.30 5.75 10.50
CA GLU A 118 -9.11 4.62 10.02
C GLU A 118 -10.51 5.03 9.50
N ARG A 119 -10.61 6.22 8.92
CA ARG A 119 -11.86 6.85 8.47
C ARG A 119 -11.80 7.18 6.99
N PHE A 120 -12.95 7.13 6.32
CA PHE A 120 -13.03 7.73 4.99
C PHE A 120 -12.90 9.26 5.12
N PRO A 121 -12.06 9.91 4.30
CA PRO A 121 -11.87 11.35 4.37
C PRO A 121 -13.10 12.11 3.86
N GLU A 122 -13.22 13.38 4.23
CA GLU A 122 -14.32 14.22 3.78
C GLU A 122 -14.33 14.35 2.24
N GLY A 123 -15.53 14.34 1.66
CA GLY A 123 -15.70 14.32 0.20
C GLY A 123 -15.24 13.03 -0.50
N TRP A 124 -14.85 11.98 0.23
CA TRP A 124 -14.64 10.67 -0.38
C TRP A 124 -15.98 10.01 -0.73
N GLU A 125 -16.11 9.64 -2.00
CA GLU A 125 -17.22 8.85 -2.50
C GLU A 125 -16.77 7.43 -2.83
N LYS A 126 -17.67 6.46 -2.56
CA LYS A 126 -17.46 5.07 -2.96
C LYS A 126 -17.18 4.98 -4.48
N PRO A 127 -16.29 4.07 -4.94
CA PRO A 127 -16.08 3.84 -6.36
C PRO A 127 -17.38 3.54 -7.11
N ASN A 128 -17.64 4.28 -8.18
CA ASN A 128 -18.81 4.10 -9.05
C ASN A 128 -18.77 2.79 -9.85
N LYS A 129 -17.58 2.20 -10.01
CA LYS A 129 -17.36 0.88 -10.60
C LYS A 129 -17.05 -0.12 -9.50
N THR A 130 -17.58 -1.34 -9.61
CA THR A 130 -17.23 -2.44 -8.71
C THR A 130 -15.73 -2.71 -8.77
N VAL A 131 -15.02 -2.46 -7.68
CA VAL A 131 -13.65 -2.95 -7.48
C VAL A 131 -13.72 -4.47 -7.42
N GLY A 132 -13.09 -5.13 -8.38
CA GLY A 132 -13.17 -6.57 -8.55
C GLY A 132 -11.82 -7.16 -8.95
N LEU A 133 -11.73 -8.49 -8.93
CA LEU A 133 -10.49 -9.21 -9.24
C LEU A 133 -9.83 -8.74 -10.53
N CYS A 134 -10.59 -8.47 -11.59
CA CYS A 134 -10.04 -7.98 -12.86
C CYS A 134 -9.37 -6.59 -12.76
N SER A 135 -9.91 -5.65 -11.98
CA SER A 135 -9.31 -4.31 -11.83
C SER A 135 -8.06 -4.36 -10.96
N ILE A 136 -8.09 -5.18 -9.90
CA ILE A 136 -6.92 -5.47 -9.04
C ILE A 136 -5.81 -6.16 -9.85
N ILE A 137 -6.12 -7.17 -10.66
CA ILE A 137 -5.13 -7.86 -11.51
C ILE A 137 -4.53 -6.91 -12.57
N SER A 138 -5.34 -6.00 -13.12
CA SER A 138 -4.86 -5.01 -14.09
C SER A 138 -3.87 -4.02 -13.46
N GLY A 139 -4.22 -3.45 -12.30
CA GLY A 139 -3.32 -2.56 -11.55
C GLY A 139 -2.07 -3.27 -11.06
N LEU A 140 -2.19 -4.51 -10.56
CA LEU A 140 -1.05 -5.35 -10.18
C LEU A 140 -0.04 -5.56 -11.32
N ARG A 141 -0.51 -5.82 -12.55
CA ARG A 141 0.38 -6.01 -13.71
C ARG A 141 1.13 -4.73 -14.08
N SER A 142 0.44 -3.59 -14.03
CA SER A 142 1.04 -2.28 -14.28
C SER A 142 2.08 -1.95 -13.21
N PHE A 143 1.74 -2.20 -11.94
CA PHE A 143 2.60 -1.95 -10.79
C PHE A 143 3.89 -2.77 -10.87
N LEU A 144 3.77 -4.09 -11.07
CA LEU A 144 4.93 -4.99 -11.15
C LEU A 144 5.90 -4.56 -12.25
N LYS A 145 5.39 -4.11 -13.41
CA LYS A 145 6.20 -3.59 -14.52
C LYS A 145 7.03 -2.37 -14.10
N ARG A 146 6.42 -1.40 -13.41
CA ARG A 146 7.12 -0.18 -12.93
C ARG A 146 8.10 -0.48 -11.79
N TYR A 147 7.71 -1.34 -10.87
CA TYR A 147 8.55 -1.79 -9.78
C TYR A 147 9.82 -2.48 -10.31
N ASP A 148 9.69 -3.40 -11.26
CA ASP A 148 10.84 -4.11 -11.84
C ASP A 148 11.77 -3.16 -12.61
N GLN A 149 11.23 -2.15 -13.29
CA GLN A 149 12.03 -1.07 -13.89
C GLN A 149 12.86 -0.27 -12.87
N ARG A 150 12.54 -0.28 -11.57
CA ARG A 150 13.34 0.36 -10.51
C ARG A 150 14.31 -0.60 -9.81
N VAL A 151 14.15 -1.91 -9.99
CA VAL A 151 15.04 -2.93 -9.39
C VAL A 151 16.21 -3.27 -10.32
N PHE A 152 16.04 -3.10 -11.64
CA PHE A 152 17.03 -3.43 -12.66
C PHE A 152 17.73 -2.21 -13.30
N ASN A 153 17.55 -1.01 -12.73
CA ASN A 153 18.26 0.24 -13.06
C ASN A 153 18.98 0.77 -11.82
#